data_AF-A0A9D9GUK2-F1
#
_entry.id   AF-A0A9D9GUK2-F1
#
_cell.length_a   1.000
_cell.length_b   1.000
_cell.length_c   1.000
_cell.angle_alpha   90.00
_cell.angle_beta   90.00
_cell.angle_gamma   90.00
#
_symmetry.space_group_name_H-M   'P 1'
#
loop_
_entity.id
_entity.type
_entity.pdbx_description
1 polymer ?
#
loop_
_entity_poly.entity_id
_entity_poly.type
_entity_poly.pdbx_seq_one_letter_code
_entity_poly.pdbx_strand_id
1 'polypeptide(L)'
;MKHLSESDIEKMACADFVPDATSVRRGVRAELRLGELVPKPRAPHPKHAVIDLHKKTEDQAWNEIMELATSGVRDATIITGASGILKIKFQQWARDSLLSPYIVSVVPLNNGSFAVKFKKIKC
;
A
#
# COMPACT_ATOMS: atom_id res chain seq x y z
N MET A 1 58.48 -17.22 -21.29
CA MET A 1 57.22 -16.65 -21.84
C MET A 1 56.69 -17.65 -22.85
N LYS A 2 55.42 -18.06 -22.79
CA LYS A 2 54.86 -19.02 -23.76
C LYS A 2 54.64 -18.28 -25.10
N HIS A 3 55.28 -18.73 -26.16
CA HIS A 3 55.05 -18.24 -27.52
C HIS A 3 53.77 -18.89 -28.07
N LEU A 4 52.81 -18.06 -28.48
CA LEU A 4 51.60 -18.51 -29.16
C LEU A 4 51.99 -18.87 -30.61
N SER A 5 51.53 -20.03 -31.08
CA SER A 5 51.77 -20.46 -32.46
C SER A 5 50.79 -19.77 -33.41
N GLU A 6 51.13 -19.67 -34.70
CA GLU A 6 50.22 -19.14 -35.74
C GLU A 6 48.87 -19.88 -35.74
N SER A 7 48.87 -21.18 -35.44
CA SER A 7 47.66 -21.98 -35.30
C SER A 7 46.79 -21.61 -34.09
N ASP A 8 47.38 -21.07 -33.02
CA ASP A 8 46.63 -20.56 -31.87
C ASP A 8 45.98 -19.21 -32.21
N ILE A 9 46.66 -18.38 -33.01
CA ILE A 9 46.16 -17.08 -33.48
C ILE A 9 44.96 -17.27 -34.42
N GLU A 10 45.03 -18.22 -35.35
CA GLU A 10 43.92 -18.54 -36.26
C GLU A 10 42.68 -19.06 -35.50
N LYS A 11 42.89 -19.88 -34.46
CA LYS A 11 41.79 -20.38 -33.60
C LYS A 11 41.12 -19.29 -32.78
N MET A 12 41.84 -18.22 -32.42
CA MET A 12 41.25 -17.05 -31.77
C MET A 12 40.41 -16.21 -32.74
N ALA A 13 40.73 -16.22 -34.04
CA ALA A 13 40.02 -15.45 -35.05
C ALA A 13 38.72 -16.12 -35.54
N CYS A 14 38.63 -17.45 -35.46
CA CYS A 14 37.49 -18.24 -35.97
C CYS A 14 36.48 -18.68 -34.89
N ALA A 15 36.62 -18.25 -33.64
CA ALA A 15 35.64 -18.57 -32.61
C ALA A 15 34.43 -17.63 -32.73
N ASP A 16 33.23 -18.19 -32.82
CA ASP A 16 31.99 -17.41 -32.75
C ASP A 16 31.94 -16.66 -31.41
N PHE A 17 31.96 -15.33 -31.47
CA PHE A 17 31.74 -14.49 -30.30
C PHE A 17 30.27 -14.65 -29.89
N VAL A 18 30.02 -15.50 -28.89
CA VAL A 18 28.72 -15.66 -28.25
C VAL A 18 28.73 -14.85 -26.96
N PRO A 19 28.33 -13.57 -26.98
CA PRO A 19 28.25 -12.80 -25.76
C PRO A 19 27.23 -13.46 -24.85
N ASP A 20 27.60 -13.67 -23.59
CA ASP A 20 26.67 -14.10 -22.57
C ASP A 20 25.58 -13.03 -22.41
N ALA A 21 24.44 -13.28 -23.05
CA ALA A 21 23.31 -12.37 -23.09
C ALA A 21 22.81 -12.01 -21.67
N THR A 22 23.05 -12.87 -20.67
CA THR A 22 22.66 -12.61 -19.29
C THR A 22 23.55 -11.54 -18.65
N SER A 23 24.87 -11.64 -18.85
CA SER A 23 25.85 -10.65 -18.40
C SER A 23 25.64 -9.29 -19.08
N VAL A 24 25.39 -9.27 -20.40
CA VAL A 24 25.10 -8.03 -21.14
C VAL A 24 23.83 -7.36 -20.63
N ARG A 25 22.73 -8.12 -20.44
CA ARG A 25 21.48 -7.57 -19.89
C ARG A 25 21.65 -7.01 -18.48
N ARG A 26 22.49 -7.63 -17.66
CA ARG A 26 22.79 -7.16 -16.30
C ARG A 26 23.56 -5.84 -16.33
N GLY A 27 24.55 -5.71 -17.22
CA GLY A 27 25.32 -4.48 -17.44
C GLY A 27 24.43 -3.32 -17.91
N VAL A 28 23.64 -3.55 -18.96
CA VAL A 28 22.71 -2.53 -19.52
C VAL A 28 21.70 -2.06 -18.46
N ARG A 29 21.16 -2.97 -17.64
CA ARG A 29 20.23 -2.58 -16.56
C ARG A 29 20.87 -1.72 -15.47
N ALA A 30 22.13 -2.00 -15.13
CA ALA A 30 22.87 -1.23 -14.14
C ALA A 30 23.21 0.17 -14.66
N GLU A 31 23.67 0.25 -15.91
CA GLU A 31 24.04 1.52 -16.57
C GLU A 31 22.84 2.44 -16.75
N LEU A 32 21.70 1.89 -17.18
CA LEU A 32 20.45 2.63 -17.35
C LEU A 32 19.71 2.91 -16.02
N ARG A 33 20.26 2.49 -14.86
CA ARG A 33 19.64 2.62 -13.53
C ARG A 33 18.16 2.18 -13.51
N LEU A 34 17.81 1.19 -14.31
CA LEU A 34 16.41 0.77 -14.48
C LEU A 34 15.80 0.25 -13.18
N GLY A 35 16.62 -0.23 -12.24
CA GLY A 35 16.18 -0.62 -10.90
C GLY A 35 15.80 0.54 -9.99
N GLU A 36 16.33 1.74 -10.23
CA GLU A 36 16.08 2.95 -9.43
C GLU A 36 14.90 3.78 -9.99
N LEU A 37 14.62 3.66 -11.30
CA LEU A 37 13.49 4.30 -11.96
C LEU A 37 12.14 3.67 -11.63
N VAL A 38 12.13 2.47 -11.06
CA VAL A 38 10.88 1.87 -10.55
C VAL A 38 10.64 2.44 -9.16
N PRO A 39 9.62 3.31 -8.97
CA PRO A 39 9.30 3.81 -7.65
C PRO A 39 9.07 2.62 -6.72
N LYS A 40 9.70 2.65 -5.54
CA LYS A 40 9.53 1.59 -4.55
C LYS A 40 8.03 1.32 -4.37
N PRO A 41 7.59 0.05 -4.47
CA PRO A 41 6.18 -0.27 -4.26
C PRO A 41 5.77 0.28 -2.89
N ARG A 42 4.67 1.05 -2.85
CA ARG A 42 4.18 1.62 -1.60
C ARG A 42 4.00 0.50 -0.59
N ALA A 43 4.42 0.74 0.66
CA ALA A 43 4.22 -0.21 1.74
C ALA A 43 2.75 -0.63 1.80
N PRO A 44 2.43 -1.91 2.01
CA PRO A 44 1.06 -2.34 2.14
C PRO A 44 0.44 -1.65 3.36
N HIS A 45 -0.45 -0.69 3.13
CA HIS A 45 -1.29 -0.16 4.20
C HIS A 45 -2.09 -1.31 4.80
N PRO A 46 -2.29 -1.34 6.13
CA PRO A 46 -3.12 -2.34 6.77
C PRO A 46 -4.49 -2.34 6.08
N LYS A 47 -4.87 -3.49 5.50
CA LYS A 47 -6.13 -3.63 4.76
C LYS A 47 -7.33 -3.38 5.68
N HIS A 48 -7.16 -3.66 6.96
CA HIS A 48 -8.19 -3.56 7.99
C HIS A 48 -7.68 -2.83 9.23
N ALA A 49 -8.50 -1.94 9.79
CA ALA A 49 -8.26 -1.32 11.10
C ALA A 49 -9.45 -1.55 12.04
N VAL A 50 -9.19 -1.62 13.35
CA VAL A 50 -10.23 -1.69 14.37
C VAL A 50 -10.04 -0.51 15.30
N ILE A 51 -11.10 0.27 15.52
CA ILE A 51 -11.10 1.38 16.47
C ILE A 51 -12.15 1.11 17.55
N ASP A 52 -11.69 1.09 18.79
CA ASP A 52 -12.55 1.08 19.97
C ASP A 52 -12.76 2.50 20.49
N LEU A 53 -14.02 2.94 20.47
CA LEU A 53 -14.46 4.26 20.93
C LEU A 53 -15.14 4.18 22.30
N HIS A 54 -15.17 3.00 22.95
CA HIS A 54 -15.67 2.88 24.31
C HIS A 54 -14.94 3.86 25.25
N LYS A 55 -15.74 4.53 26.10
CA LYS A 55 -15.26 5.50 27.09
C LYS A 55 -14.57 6.75 26.52
N LYS A 56 -14.60 6.96 25.20
CA LYS A 56 -14.11 8.19 24.58
C LYS A 56 -15.17 9.27 24.61
N THR A 57 -14.72 10.53 24.64
CA THR A 57 -15.62 11.66 24.41
C THR A 57 -16.02 11.76 22.94
N GLU A 58 -17.04 12.56 22.64
CA GLU A 58 -17.48 12.81 21.27
C GLU A 58 -16.34 13.38 20.41
N ASP A 59 -15.59 14.36 20.92
CA ASP A 59 -14.48 15.00 20.19
C ASP A 59 -13.32 14.03 19.93
N GLN A 60 -12.97 13.20 20.91
CA GLN A 60 -11.93 12.18 20.74
C GLN A 60 -12.32 11.15 19.68
N ALA A 61 -13.57 10.68 19.74
CA ALA A 61 -14.10 9.75 18.75
C ALA A 61 -14.11 10.35 17.34
N TRP A 62 -14.54 11.60 17.21
CA TRP A 62 -14.53 12.32 15.95
C TRP A 62 -13.12 12.41 15.34
N ASN A 63 -12.14 12.85 16.12
CA ASN A 63 -10.78 13.02 15.65
C ASN A 63 -10.16 11.70 15.18
N GLU A 64 -10.34 10.62 15.94
CA GLU A 64 -9.81 9.30 15.57
C GLU A 64 -10.46 8.73 14.31
N ILE A 65 -11.77 8.90 14.15
CA ILE A 65 -12.48 8.46 12.94
C ILE A 65 -11.99 9.25 11.72
N MET A 66 -11.77 10.56 11.88
CA MET A 66 -11.31 11.41 10.79
C MET A 66 -9.86 11.12 10.39
N GLU A 67 -9.00 10.87 11.37
CA GLU A 67 -7.62 10.41 11.14
C GLU A 67 -7.64 9.08 10.37
N LEU A 68 -8.49 8.14 10.77
CA LEU A 68 -8.63 6.87 10.07
C LEU A 68 -9.12 7.06 8.63
N ALA A 69 -10.12 7.91 8.41
CA ALA A 69 -10.68 8.19 7.10
C ALA A 69 -9.65 8.81 6.13
N THR A 70 -8.68 9.56 6.66
CA THR A 70 -7.62 10.20 5.87
C THR A 70 -6.33 9.37 5.78
N SER A 71 -6.14 8.38 6.64
CA SER A 71 -4.96 7.50 6.68
C SER A 71 -4.75 6.61 5.44
N GLY A 72 -5.81 6.42 4.63
CA GLY A 72 -5.79 5.52 3.46
C GLY A 72 -6.19 4.07 3.74
N VAL A 73 -6.61 3.75 4.97
CA VAL A 73 -7.26 2.47 5.31
C VAL A 73 -8.56 2.31 4.52
N ARG A 74 -8.84 1.10 4.03
CA ARG A 74 -10.06 0.82 3.26
C ARG A 74 -11.17 0.22 4.09
N ASP A 75 -10.86 -0.80 4.87
CA ASP A 75 -11.86 -1.50 5.66
C ASP A 75 -11.59 -1.23 7.14
N ALA A 76 -12.64 -0.93 7.90
CA ALA A 76 -12.51 -0.69 9.32
C ALA A 76 -13.68 -1.23 10.12
N THR A 77 -13.41 -1.59 11.38
CA THR A 77 -14.44 -1.89 12.37
C THR A 77 -14.45 -0.78 13.40
N ILE A 78 -15.56 -0.09 13.54
CA ILE A 78 -15.75 0.98 14.52
C ILE A 78 -16.65 0.46 15.63
N ILE A 79 -16.13 0.42 16.86
CA ILE A 79 -16.85 -0.04 18.05
C ILE A 79 -17.28 1.19 18.83
N THR A 80 -18.57 1.51 18.79
CA THR A 80 -19.16 2.68 19.47
C THR A 80 -19.76 2.36 20.84
N GLY A 81 -19.94 1.07 21.13
CA GLY A 81 -20.73 0.58 22.25
C GLY A 81 -22.23 0.52 21.97
N ALA A 82 -22.93 -0.37 22.70
CA ALA A 82 -24.30 -0.79 22.39
C ALA A 82 -25.37 0.27 22.73
N SER A 83 -25.14 1.06 23.76
CA SER A 83 -26.12 1.99 24.37
C SER A 83 -25.63 3.44 24.45
N GLY A 84 -24.46 3.75 23.91
CA GLY A 84 -23.82 5.06 24.02
C GLY A 84 -24.27 6.09 22.98
N ILE A 85 -24.14 7.37 23.31
CA ILE A 85 -24.39 8.50 22.39
C ILE A 85 -23.56 8.41 21.11
N LEU A 86 -22.35 7.84 21.19
CA LEU A 86 -21.43 7.65 20.06
C LEU A 86 -22.03 6.78 18.96
N LYS A 87 -22.92 5.85 19.27
CA LYS A 87 -23.62 5.05 18.25
C LYS A 87 -24.49 5.94 17.36
N ILE A 88 -25.26 6.83 17.98
CA ILE A 88 -26.16 7.76 17.30
C ILE A 88 -25.34 8.78 16.51
N LYS A 89 -24.34 9.37 17.16
CA LYS A 89 -23.45 10.37 16.57
C LYS A 89 -22.67 9.81 15.38
N PHE A 90 -22.12 8.60 15.49
CA PHE A 90 -21.42 7.97 14.38
C PHE A 90 -22.31 7.79 13.15
N GLN A 91 -23.56 7.36 13.34
CA GLN A 91 -24.51 7.24 12.23
C GLN A 91 -24.84 8.60 11.59
N GLN A 92 -24.97 9.66 12.39
CA GLN A 92 -25.15 11.03 11.88
C GLN A 92 -23.91 11.50 11.12
N TRP A 93 -22.72 11.28 11.69
CA TRP A 93 -21.46 11.63 11.05
C TRP A 93 -21.28 10.93 9.71
N ALA A 94 -21.57 9.64 9.66
CA ALA A 94 -21.43 8.85 8.44
C ALA A 94 -22.37 9.31 7.31
N ARG A 95 -23.48 9.99 7.62
CA ARG A 95 -24.47 10.45 6.64
C ARG A 95 -24.29 11.93 6.27
N ASP A 96 -24.18 12.78 7.28
CA ASP A 96 -24.47 14.22 7.14
C ASP A 96 -23.27 15.12 7.51
N SER A 97 -22.10 14.56 7.78
CA SER A 97 -20.92 15.33 8.18
C SER A 97 -19.80 15.36 7.13
N LEU A 98 -18.71 16.05 7.47
CA LEU A 98 -17.44 16.04 6.72
C LEU A 98 -16.86 14.63 6.52
N LEU A 99 -17.31 13.64 7.31
CA LEU A 99 -16.90 12.24 7.16
C LEU A 99 -17.58 11.54 5.97
N SER A 100 -18.80 11.95 5.61
CA SER A 100 -19.63 11.28 4.58
C SER A 100 -18.92 11.11 3.24
N PRO A 101 -18.19 12.11 2.69
CA PRO A 101 -17.44 11.97 1.43
C PRO A 101 -16.33 10.91 1.45
N TYR A 102 -15.84 10.54 2.64
CA TYR A 102 -14.80 9.53 2.82
C TYR A 102 -15.37 8.13 2.96
N ILE A 103 -16.69 7.97 3.18
CA ILE A 103 -17.32 6.68 3.42
C ILE A 103 -17.99 6.18 2.14
N VAL A 104 -17.74 4.91 1.82
CA VAL A 104 -18.39 4.17 0.73
C VAL A 104 -19.60 3.39 1.24
N SER A 105 -19.44 2.73 2.39
CA SER A 105 -20.55 1.98 3.01
C SER A 105 -20.33 1.84 4.51
N VAL A 106 -21.44 1.77 5.24
CA VAL A 106 -21.49 1.43 6.66
C VAL A 106 -22.49 0.30 6.83
N VAL A 107 -22.03 -0.80 7.43
CA VAL A 107 -22.86 -1.96 7.73
C VAL A 107 -22.81 -2.21 9.24
N PRO A 108 -23.96 -2.22 9.95
CA PRO A 108 -23.96 -2.62 11.35
C PRO A 108 -23.58 -4.09 11.47
N LEU A 109 -22.60 -4.40 12.31
CA LEU A 109 -22.23 -5.78 12.64
C LEU A 109 -23.03 -6.29 13.84
N ASN A 110 -23.23 -5.42 14.83
CA ASN A 110 -24.00 -5.68 16.04
C ASN A 110 -24.54 -4.37 16.62
N ASN A 111 -25.14 -4.40 17.81
CA ASN A 111 -25.80 -3.24 18.43
C ASN A 111 -24.86 -2.06 18.76
N GLY A 112 -23.54 -2.24 18.68
CA GLY A 112 -22.54 -1.22 19.01
C GLY A 112 -21.26 -1.28 18.16
N SER A 113 -21.32 -1.90 16.98
CA SER A 113 -20.17 -2.02 16.09
C SER A 113 -20.59 -1.94 14.63
N PHE A 114 -19.77 -1.29 13.82
CA PHE A 114 -20.01 -1.03 12.42
C PHE A 114 -18.80 -1.42 11.58
N ALA A 115 -19.03 -2.17 10.52
CA ALA A 115 -18.08 -2.34 9.44
C ALA A 115 -18.20 -1.13 8.50
N VAL A 116 -17.09 -0.43 8.30
CA VAL A 116 -17.01 0.79 7.50
C VAL A 116 -16.04 0.57 6.36
N LYS A 117 -16.46 0.91 5.15
CA LYS A 117 -15.57 0.99 3.99
C LYS A 117 -15.31 2.44 3.67
N PHE A 118 -14.05 2.83 3.65
CA PHE A 118 -13.62 4.15 3.24
C PHE A 118 -13.24 4.20 1.76
N LYS A 119 -13.38 5.38 1.18
CA LYS A 119 -13.07 5.65 -0.22
C LYS A 119 -11.55 5.58 -0.41
N LYS A 120 -11.13 4.99 -1.52
CA LYS A 120 -9.71 4.99 -1.89
C LYS A 120 -9.28 6.44 -2.16
N ILE A 121 -8.44 6.99 -1.29
CA ILE A 121 -7.75 8.24 -1.57
C ILE A 121 -6.72 7.93 -2.66
N LYS A 122 -6.90 8.55 -3.84
CA LYS A 122 -5.90 8.54 -4.90
C LYS A 122 -4.78 9.49 -4.46
N CYS A 123 -3.77 8.97 -3.78
CA CYS A 123 -2.46 9.61 -3.73
C CYS A 123 -1.58 9.12 -4.86
#